data_AF-A0AAU4YBW1-F1
#
_entry.id   AF-A0AAU4YBW1-F1
#
_cell.length_a   1.000
_cell.length_b   1.000
_cell.length_c   1.000
_cell.angle_alpha   90.00
_cell.angle_beta   90.00
_cell.angle_gamma   90.00
#
_symmetry.space_group_name_H-M   'P 1'
#
loop_
_entity.id
_entity.type
_entity.pdbx_description
1 polymer ?
#
loop_
_entity_poly.entity_id
_entity_poly.type
_entity_poly.pdbx_seq_one_letter_code
_entity_poly.pdbx_strand_id
1 'polypeptide(L)'
;MNAVAKVNTLVWLDPSQAAGLARLAGENDKAEWRWLAEERRRIGLHPSEPTPEEIRVSVLTLRPDLWPRMGLLTETAMRARLALPDLAGPWLPFTAEEAQAQRLSGRRPGTPNEHFGAKLMLDIAADVVDGARLAAYRVSEPVVTALHRENLIGLRPSRSKQARARKLELQGQIYTVGRIARESIATLLSSG
;
A
#
# COMPACT_ATOMS: atom_id res chain seq x y z
N MET A 1 15.01 -17.63 8.89
CA MET A 1 13.74 -16.92 8.66
C MET A 1 13.36 -17.14 7.21
N ASN A 2 12.18 -17.69 6.91
CA ASN A 2 11.72 -17.77 5.53
C ASN A 2 11.52 -16.34 5.00
N ALA A 3 12.15 -16.00 3.89
CA ALA A 3 11.95 -14.71 3.25
C ALA A 3 10.46 -14.56 2.92
N VAL A 4 9.81 -13.54 3.47
CA VAL A 4 8.41 -13.23 3.15
C VAL A 4 8.37 -12.80 1.69
N ALA A 5 7.60 -13.51 0.86
CA ALA A 5 7.50 -13.23 -0.57
C ALA A 5 7.04 -11.78 -0.79
N LYS A 6 7.78 -11.01 -1.58
CA LYS A 6 7.40 -9.67 -2.02
C LYS A 6 6.64 -9.76 -3.35
N VAL A 7 5.61 -8.95 -3.49
CA VAL A 7 4.85 -8.80 -4.73
C VAL A 7 4.89 -7.35 -5.18
N ASN A 8 5.10 -7.16 -6.48
CA ASN A 8 5.14 -5.84 -7.10
C ASN A 8 3.69 -5.31 -7.15
N THR A 9 3.38 -4.34 -6.28
CA THR A 9 2.01 -3.88 -6.00
C THR A 9 1.80 -2.47 -6.52
N LEU A 10 0.87 -2.31 -7.48
CA LEU A 10 0.58 -1.03 -8.10
C LEU A 10 -0.35 -0.23 -7.19
N VAL A 11 0.16 0.90 -6.69
CA VAL A 11 -0.59 1.80 -5.82
C VAL A 11 -0.81 3.13 -6.53
N TRP A 12 -2.05 3.61 -6.43
CA TRP A 12 -2.49 4.87 -6.98
C TRP A 12 -2.60 5.89 -5.85
N LEU A 13 -1.81 6.96 -5.93
CA LEU A 13 -1.64 7.98 -4.88
C LEU A 13 -1.97 9.38 -5.36
N ASP A 14 -2.26 10.26 -4.42
CA ASP A 14 -2.19 11.70 -4.69
C ASP A 14 -0.74 12.11 -5.03
N PRO A 15 -0.51 13.03 -5.97
CA PRO A 15 0.83 13.51 -6.30
C PRO A 15 1.64 14.00 -5.10
N SER A 16 1.00 14.65 -4.13
CA SER A 16 1.66 15.13 -2.91
C SER A 16 2.15 13.97 -2.03
N GLN A 17 1.37 12.89 -1.92
CA GLN A 17 1.75 11.69 -1.19
C GLN A 17 2.92 10.97 -1.86
N ALA A 18 2.88 10.84 -3.18
CA ALA A 18 3.99 10.24 -3.93
C ALA A 18 5.28 11.05 -3.78
N ALA A 19 5.19 12.39 -3.86
CA ALA A 19 6.32 13.27 -3.64
C ALA A 19 6.88 13.19 -2.21
N GLY A 20 6.00 13.16 -1.20
CA GLY A 20 6.39 13.01 0.20
C GLY A 20 7.12 11.69 0.46
N LEU A 21 6.60 10.59 -0.06
CA LEU A 21 7.23 9.27 0.08
C LEU A 21 8.58 9.20 -0.65
N ALA A 22 8.68 9.80 -1.84
CA ALA A 22 9.94 9.89 -2.58
C ALA A 22 10.98 10.75 -1.84
N ARG A 23 10.56 11.83 -1.19
CA ARG A 23 11.42 12.68 -0.36
C ARG A 23 12.00 11.88 0.82
N LEU A 24 11.15 11.20 1.60
CA LEU A 24 11.59 10.38 2.73
C LEU A 24 12.57 9.28 2.29
N ALA A 25 12.25 8.56 1.22
CA ALA A 25 13.16 7.55 0.68
C ALA A 25 14.47 8.19 0.20
N GLY A 26 14.44 9.35 -0.47
CA GLY A 26 15.63 10.06 -0.89
C GLY A 26 16.49 10.57 0.27
N GLU A 27 15.91 10.93 1.41
CA GLU A 27 16.63 11.28 2.64
C GLU A 27 17.33 10.04 3.23
N ASN A 28 16.65 8.89 3.25
CA ASN A 28 17.22 7.61 3.66
C ASN A 28 18.37 7.19 2.74
N ASP A 29 18.22 7.35 1.42
CA ASP A 29 19.27 7.06 0.44
C ASP A 29 20.52 7.92 0.70
N LYS A 30 20.34 9.22 0.96
CA LYS A 30 21.45 10.12 1.31
C LYS A 30 22.11 9.74 2.62
N ALA A 31 21.34 9.28 3.61
CA ALA A 31 21.89 8.80 4.88
C ALA A 31 22.69 7.50 4.69
N GLU A 32 22.18 6.54 3.91
CA GLU A 32 22.89 5.31 3.52
C GLU A 32 24.21 5.65 2.82
N TRP A 33 24.19 6.57 1.84
CA TRP A 33 25.40 6.99 1.13
C TRP A 33 26.43 7.67 2.02
N ARG A 34 25.99 8.52 2.96
CA ARG A 34 26.90 9.15 3.94
C ARG A 34 27.57 8.13 4.83
N TRP A 35 26.78 7.18 5.35
CA TRP A 35 27.31 6.09 6.17
C TRP A 35 28.32 5.25 5.39
N LEU A 36 27.97 4.85 4.15
CA LEU A 36 28.86 4.08 3.29
C LEU A 36 30.19 4.81 3.01
N ALA A 37 30.13 6.12 2.75
CA ALA A 37 31.32 6.95 2.54
C ALA A 37 32.18 7.06 3.80
N GLU A 38 31.58 7.07 4.99
CA GLU A 38 32.29 7.06 6.27
C GLU A 38 32.97 5.71 6.54
N GLU A 39 32.28 4.59 6.32
CA GLU A 39 32.87 3.25 6.42
C GLU A 39 34.10 3.11 5.51
N ARG A 40 33.96 3.52 4.23
CA ARG A 40 35.05 3.46 3.25
C ARG A 40 36.24 4.31 3.67
N ARG A 41 36.01 5.51 4.21
CA ARG A 41 37.09 6.36 4.73
C ARG A 41 37.77 5.74 5.95
N ARG A 42 37.02 5.11 6.85
CA ARG A 42 37.58 4.48 8.07
C ARG A 42 38.59 3.39 7.73
N ILE A 43 38.31 2.59 6.71
CA ILE A 43 39.21 1.52 6.25
C ILE A 43 40.27 2.00 5.26
N GLY A 44 40.37 3.32 5.01
CA GLY A 44 41.37 3.91 4.11
C GLY A 44 41.15 3.60 2.62
N LEU A 45 39.93 3.27 2.21
CA LEU A 45 39.63 2.84 0.84
C LEU A 45 39.63 4.03 -0.13
N HIS A 46 40.37 3.91 -1.23
CA HIS A 46 40.41 4.91 -2.29
C HIS A 46 39.05 4.99 -3.03
N PRO A 47 38.65 6.15 -3.60
CA PRO A 47 37.36 6.29 -4.30
C PRO A 47 37.16 5.33 -5.48
N SER A 48 38.23 4.93 -6.16
CA SER A 48 38.16 4.00 -7.30
C SER A 48 38.09 2.52 -6.90
N GLU A 49 38.36 2.20 -5.64
CA GLU A 49 38.36 0.81 -5.18
C GLU A 49 36.92 0.32 -4.92
N PRO A 50 36.61 -0.95 -5.22
CA PRO A 50 35.29 -1.51 -4.95
C PRO A 50 35.02 -1.59 -3.44
N THR A 51 33.77 -1.37 -3.02
CA THR A 51 33.39 -1.53 -1.61
C THR A 51 33.56 -3.00 -1.18
N PRO A 52 34.31 -3.29 -0.10
CA PRO A 52 34.43 -4.64 0.46
C PRO A 52 33.08 -5.31 0.72
N GLU A 53 33.07 -6.64 0.61
CA GLU A 53 31.86 -7.44 0.80
C GLU A 53 31.22 -7.23 2.17
N GLU A 54 32.01 -7.19 3.23
CA GLU A 54 31.55 -7.02 4.61
C GLU A 54 30.74 -5.72 4.79
N ILE A 55 31.19 -4.62 4.18
CA ILE A 55 30.45 -3.34 4.19
C ILE A 55 29.17 -3.47 3.37
N ARG A 56 29.21 -4.10 2.18
CA ARG A 56 28.00 -4.31 1.36
C ARG A 56 26.95 -5.15 2.08
N VAL A 57 27.36 -6.21 2.76
CA VAL A 57 26.48 -7.07 3.58
C VAL A 57 25.93 -6.28 4.78
N SER A 58 26.75 -5.45 5.42
CA SER A 58 26.32 -4.58 6.51
C SER A 58 25.25 -3.59 6.05
N VAL A 59 25.44 -2.93 4.91
CA VAL A 59 24.41 -2.06 4.30
C VAL A 59 23.10 -2.83 4.09
N LEU A 60 23.17 -4.02 3.49
CA LEU A 60 21.97 -4.83 3.24
C LEU A 60 21.24 -5.22 4.52
N THR A 61 22.00 -5.46 5.59
CA THR A 61 21.46 -5.84 6.91
C THR A 61 20.82 -4.65 7.63
N LEU A 62 21.45 -3.48 7.57
CA LEU A 62 21.01 -2.26 8.27
C LEU A 62 19.89 -1.52 7.53
N ARG A 63 19.81 -1.65 6.20
CA ARG A 63 18.89 -0.88 5.36
C ARG A 63 17.43 -0.95 5.81
N PRO A 64 16.85 -2.13 6.17
CA PRO A 64 15.46 -2.19 6.56
C PRO A 64 15.11 -1.29 7.76
N ASP A 65 16.04 -1.17 8.71
CA ASP A 65 15.81 -0.46 9.97
C ASP A 65 16.27 0.99 9.92
N LEU A 66 17.40 1.27 9.28
CA LEU A 66 18.00 2.61 9.26
C LEU A 66 17.58 3.43 8.04
N TRP A 67 17.44 2.78 6.88
CA TRP A 67 17.20 3.46 5.59
C TRP A 67 16.11 2.76 4.78
N PRO A 68 14.90 2.59 5.36
CA PRO A 68 13.82 1.90 4.69
C PRO A 68 13.48 2.61 3.37
N ARG A 69 13.40 1.84 2.28
CA ARG A 69 12.99 2.33 0.96
C ARG A 69 11.47 2.45 0.87
N MET A 70 10.97 3.11 -0.18
CA MET A 70 9.53 3.39 -0.35
C MET A 70 8.62 2.17 -0.14
N GLY A 71 9.02 1.00 -0.65
CA GLY A 71 8.26 -0.25 -0.48
C GLY A 71 8.13 -0.67 0.97
N LEU A 72 9.24 -0.66 1.73
CA LEU A 72 9.24 -1.02 3.15
C LEU A 72 8.54 0.05 4.01
N LEU A 73 8.74 1.34 3.73
CA LEU A 73 8.01 2.43 4.37
C LEU A 73 6.50 2.24 4.23
N THR A 74 6.04 1.95 3.00
CA THR A 74 4.63 1.72 2.71
C THR A 74 4.12 0.45 3.35
N GLU A 75 4.89 -0.65 3.30
CA GLU A 75 4.53 -1.91 3.94
C GLU A 75 4.32 -1.75 5.44
N THR A 76 5.27 -1.14 6.15
CA THR A 76 5.18 -0.90 7.59
C THR A 76 3.98 -0.03 7.93
N ALA A 77 3.74 1.04 7.16
CA ALA A 77 2.57 1.89 7.34
C ALA A 77 1.26 1.12 7.10
N MET A 78 1.20 0.26 6.08
CA MET A 78 0.04 -0.59 5.80
C MET A 78 -0.22 -1.62 6.89
N ARG A 79 0.84 -2.23 7.46
CA ARG A 79 0.69 -3.12 8.63
C ARG A 79 0.07 -2.38 9.81
N ALA A 80 0.58 -1.18 10.11
CA ALA A 80 0.02 -0.34 11.17
C ALA A 80 -1.45 0.02 10.90
N ARG A 81 -1.79 0.38 9.66
CA ARG A 81 -3.16 0.72 9.26
C ARG A 81 -4.11 -0.48 9.36
N LEU A 82 -3.66 -1.66 8.97
CA LEU A 82 -4.42 -2.92 9.06
C LEU A 82 -4.61 -3.40 10.49
N ALA A 83 -3.77 -2.94 11.43
CA ALA A 83 -3.90 -3.23 12.85
C ALA A 83 -4.93 -2.33 13.56
N LEU A 84 -5.49 -1.31 12.91
CA LEU A 84 -6.51 -0.44 13.50
C LEU A 84 -7.88 -1.14 13.57
N PRO A 85 -8.72 -0.86 14.59
CA PRO A 85 -9.94 -1.62 14.86
C PRO A 85 -10.95 -1.71 13.70
N ASP A 86 -10.99 -0.73 12.81
CA ASP A 86 -11.89 -0.71 11.66
C ASP A 86 -11.46 -1.67 10.53
N LEU A 87 -10.17 -2.03 10.48
CA LEU A 87 -9.59 -2.97 9.51
C LEU A 87 -9.03 -4.25 10.15
N ALA A 88 -8.81 -4.27 11.46
CA ALA A 88 -8.29 -5.39 12.23
C ALA A 88 -9.43 -6.28 12.73
N GLY A 89 -10.21 -6.85 11.81
CA GLY A 89 -11.16 -7.88 12.22
C GLY A 89 -10.42 -9.15 12.64
N PRO A 90 -11.07 -10.06 13.39
CA PRO A 90 -11.03 -11.44 12.95
C PRO A 90 -11.88 -11.54 11.68
N TRP A 91 -11.23 -11.43 10.52
CA TRP A 91 -11.91 -11.63 9.24
C TRP A 91 -11.97 -13.11 8.91
N LEU A 92 -13.16 -13.59 8.52
CA LEU A 92 -13.26 -14.89 7.88
C LEU A 92 -12.46 -14.87 6.57
N PRO A 93 -11.57 -15.86 6.32
CA PRO A 93 -10.84 -15.96 5.07
C PRO A 93 -11.77 -15.98 3.85
N PHE A 94 -11.23 -15.71 2.67
CA PHE A 94 -11.99 -15.86 1.44
C PHE A 94 -12.45 -17.31 1.24
N THR A 95 -13.69 -17.48 0.80
CA THR A 95 -14.10 -18.74 0.17
C THR A 95 -13.40 -18.90 -1.18
N ALA A 96 -13.42 -20.12 -1.75
CA ALA A 96 -12.82 -20.37 -3.06
C ALA A 96 -13.44 -19.48 -4.17
N GLU A 97 -14.75 -19.27 -4.13
CA GLU A 97 -15.45 -18.37 -5.06
C GLU A 97 -15.05 -16.92 -4.87
N GLU A 98 -14.99 -16.44 -3.62
CA GLU A 98 -14.57 -15.07 -3.33
C GLU A 98 -13.14 -14.82 -3.82
N ALA A 99 -12.22 -15.74 -3.53
CA ALA A 99 -10.83 -15.66 -3.98
C ALA A 99 -10.72 -15.64 -5.52
N GLN A 100 -11.52 -16.45 -6.21
CA GLN A 100 -11.56 -16.47 -7.67
C GLN A 100 -12.15 -15.16 -8.23
N ALA A 101 -13.17 -14.60 -7.60
CA ALA A 101 -13.75 -13.31 -7.97
C ALA A 101 -12.76 -12.14 -7.77
N GLN A 102 -11.85 -12.23 -6.80
CA GLN A 102 -10.77 -11.25 -6.60
C GLN A 102 -9.63 -11.36 -7.63
N ARG A 103 -9.47 -12.50 -8.31
CA ARG A 103 -8.43 -12.71 -9.34
C ARG A 103 -8.73 -11.99 -10.66
N LEU A 104 -10.00 -11.82 -10.99
CA LEU A 104 -10.42 -11.11 -12.20
C LEU A 104 -10.37 -9.60 -11.95
N SER A 105 -9.58 -8.92 -12.77
CA SER A 105 -9.09 -7.55 -12.57
C SER A 105 -10.09 -6.54 -11.98
N GLY A 106 -9.77 -6.04 -10.78
CA GLY A 106 -9.39 -4.63 -10.64
C GLY A 106 -10.39 -3.67 -10.00
N ARG A 107 -11.69 -3.97 -9.96
CA ARG A 107 -12.68 -3.14 -9.25
C ARG A 107 -13.82 -4.00 -8.73
N ARG A 108 -14.06 -3.95 -7.42
CA ARG A 108 -15.28 -4.52 -6.83
C ARG A 108 -16.48 -3.80 -7.44
N PRO A 109 -17.64 -4.47 -7.62
CA PRO A 109 -18.86 -3.79 -7.99
C PRO A 109 -19.10 -2.58 -7.06
N GLY A 110 -19.31 -1.42 -7.66
CA GLY A 110 -19.50 -0.19 -6.90
C GLY A 110 -18.23 0.50 -6.42
N THR A 111 -17.01 0.02 -6.67
CA THR A 111 -15.80 0.80 -6.32
C THR A 111 -15.88 2.23 -6.89
N PRO A 112 -15.59 3.27 -6.09
CA PRO A 112 -15.63 4.66 -6.56
C PRO A 112 -14.68 4.84 -7.75
N ASN A 113 -15.10 5.70 -8.69
CA ASN A 113 -14.23 6.06 -9.82
C ASN A 113 -13.29 7.18 -9.39
N GLU A 114 -12.29 6.83 -8.59
CA GLU A 114 -11.27 7.79 -8.15
C GLU A 114 -10.18 7.92 -9.21
N HIS A 115 -9.78 9.16 -9.49
CA HIS A 115 -8.68 9.48 -10.40
C HIS A 115 -7.49 9.97 -9.58
N PHE A 116 -6.44 9.16 -9.53
CA PHE A 116 -5.17 9.51 -8.87
C PHE A 116 -4.11 9.77 -9.93
N GLY A 117 -3.32 10.83 -9.74
CA GLY A 117 -2.33 11.28 -10.72
C GLY A 117 -1.02 10.49 -10.69
N ALA A 118 -0.66 9.91 -9.55
CA ALA A 118 0.60 9.19 -9.39
C ALA A 118 0.38 7.68 -9.29
N LYS A 119 1.14 6.92 -10.10
CA LYS A 119 1.20 5.46 -10.07
C LYS A 119 2.57 5.04 -9.58
N LEU A 120 2.62 4.31 -8.47
CA LEU A 120 3.87 3.78 -7.93
C LEU A 120 3.87 2.27 -7.96
N MET A 121 5.01 1.70 -8.34
CA MET A 121 5.27 0.28 -8.19
C MET A 121 6.10 0.03 -6.93
N LEU A 122 5.51 -0.68 -5.97
CA LEU A 122 6.10 -0.90 -4.67
C LEU A 122 6.21 -2.39 -4.39
N ASP A 123 7.37 -2.83 -3.92
CA ASP A 123 7.56 -4.21 -3.46
C ASP A 123 7.06 -4.31 -2.02
N ILE A 124 5.90 -4.96 -1.86
CA ILE A 124 5.20 -5.12 -0.58
C ILE A 124 5.07 -6.61 -0.30
N ALA A 125 5.19 -7.01 0.96
CA ALA A 125 4.99 -8.39 1.37
C ALA A 125 3.59 -8.90 1.00
N ALA A 126 3.52 -10.11 0.44
CA ALA A 126 2.29 -10.72 -0.06
C ALA A 126 1.22 -10.85 1.03
N ASP A 127 1.61 -11.18 2.26
CA ASP A 127 0.72 -11.27 3.42
C ASP A 127 0.03 -9.94 3.74
N VAL A 128 0.72 -8.82 3.59
CA VAL A 128 0.15 -7.47 3.78
C VAL A 128 -0.84 -7.15 2.69
N VAL A 129 -0.51 -7.46 1.44
CA VAL A 129 -1.40 -7.23 0.30
C VAL A 129 -2.66 -8.09 0.42
N ASP A 130 -2.52 -9.36 0.78
CA ASP A 130 -3.64 -10.27 0.95
C ASP A 130 -4.49 -9.91 2.18
N GLY A 131 -3.86 -9.49 3.28
CA GLY A 131 -4.55 -8.92 4.44
C GLY A 131 -5.36 -7.67 4.08
N ALA A 132 -4.76 -6.75 3.30
CA ALA A 132 -5.44 -5.55 2.80
C ALA A 132 -6.61 -5.89 1.87
N ARG A 133 -6.46 -6.89 0.99
CA ARG A 133 -7.55 -7.37 0.13
C ARG A 133 -8.70 -7.93 0.95
N LEU A 134 -8.40 -8.76 1.94
CA LEU A 134 -9.40 -9.38 2.80
C LEU A 134 -10.15 -8.33 3.63
N ALA A 135 -9.42 -7.43 4.30
CA ALA A 135 -10.01 -6.35 5.07
C ALA A 135 -10.88 -5.45 4.19
N ALA A 136 -10.36 -5.00 3.05
CA ALA A 136 -11.12 -4.18 2.10
C ALA A 136 -12.40 -4.89 1.63
N TYR A 137 -12.34 -6.21 1.43
CA TYR A 137 -13.51 -7.00 1.07
C TYR A 137 -14.53 -7.06 2.21
N ARG A 138 -14.13 -7.52 3.40
CA ARG A 138 -15.09 -7.74 4.49
C ARG A 138 -15.71 -6.42 4.97
N VAL A 139 -14.92 -5.36 5.10
CA VAL A 139 -15.41 -4.03 5.51
C VAL A 139 -16.39 -3.45 4.50
N SER A 140 -16.17 -3.67 3.19
CA SER A 140 -17.03 -3.09 2.15
C SER A 140 -18.25 -3.95 1.78
N GLU A 141 -18.37 -5.16 2.32
CA GLU A 141 -19.45 -6.08 1.98
C GLU A 141 -20.85 -5.55 2.30
N PRO A 142 -21.11 -4.95 3.48
CA PRO A 142 -22.42 -4.35 3.77
C PRO A 142 -22.77 -3.21 2.80
N VAL A 143 -21.76 -2.42 2.40
CA VAL A 143 -21.92 -1.27 1.50
C VAL A 143 -22.28 -1.73 0.09
N VAL A 144 -21.59 -2.75 -0.43
CA VAL A 144 -21.90 -3.34 -1.75
C VAL A 144 -23.26 -4.01 -1.76
N THR A 145 -23.65 -4.66 -0.65
CA THR A 145 -24.99 -5.21 -0.48
C THR A 145 -26.06 -4.10 -0.54
N ALA A 146 -25.83 -2.97 0.12
CA ALA A 146 -26.73 -1.82 0.06
C ALA A 146 -26.85 -1.25 -1.37
N LEU A 147 -25.74 -1.13 -2.10
CA LEU A 147 -25.73 -0.69 -3.49
C LEU A 147 -26.57 -1.60 -4.41
N HIS A 148 -26.51 -2.91 -4.21
CA HIS A 148 -27.35 -3.87 -4.95
C HIS A 148 -28.82 -3.76 -4.54
N ARG A 149 -29.12 -3.74 -3.23
CA ARG A 149 -30.48 -3.66 -2.70
C ARG A 149 -31.23 -2.41 -3.17
N GLU A 150 -30.53 -1.28 -3.25
CA GLU A 150 -31.08 0.00 -3.72
C GLU A 150 -31.07 0.13 -5.26
N ASN A 151 -30.71 -0.93 -5.99
CA ASN A 151 -30.58 -0.96 -7.45
C ASN A 151 -29.70 0.19 -8.00
N LEU A 152 -28.56 0.45 -7.35
CA LEU A 152 -27.61 1.52 -7.71
C LEU A 152 -26.45 1.01 -8.59
N ILE A 153 -26.29 -0.31 -8.66
CA ILE A 153 -25.33 -1.04 -9.51
C ILE A 153 -26.03 -2.27 -10.13
N GLY A 154 -25.47 -2.83 -11.21
CA GLY A 154 -26.03 -3.98 -11.93
C GLY A 154 -26.46 -3.66 -13.36
N LEU A 155 -27.32 -4.51 -13.96
CA LEU A 155 -27.71 -4.42 -15.37
C LEU A 155 -28.59 -3.19 -15.70
N ARG A 156 -29.41 -2.72 -14.74
CA ARG A 156 -30.34 -1.59 -14.94
C ARG A 156 -30.40 -0.69 -13.70
N PRO A 157 -29.31 -0.02 -13.34
CA PRO A 157 -29.25 0.78 -12.13
C PRO A 157 -30.13 2.03 -12.27
N SER A 158 -30.71 2.49 -11.16
CA SER A 158 -31.44 3.75 -11.09
C SER A 158 -30.54 4.92 -11.49
N ARG A 159 -31.07 5.80 -12.34
CA ARG A 159 -30.32 6.95 -12.91
C ARG A 159 -30.79 8.31 -12.39
N SER A 160 -31.72 8.34 -11.44
CA SER A 160 -32.23 9.59 -10.87
C SER A 160 -31.12 10.38 -10.18
N LYS A 161 -31.30 11.70 -10.02
CA LYS A 161 -30.32 12.56 -9.32
C LYS A 161 -30.08 12.07 -7.90
N GLN A 162 -31.14 11.69 -7.20
CA GLN A 162 -31.07 11.13 -5.84
C GLN A 162 -30.30 9.81 -5.81
N ALA A 163 -30.56 8.90 -6.75
CA ALA A 163 -29.85 7.63 -6.85
C ALA A 163 -28.36 7.82 -7.13
N ARG A 164 -27.98 8.80 -7.97
CA ARG A 164 -26.58 9.15 -8.23
C ARG A 164 -25.89 9.68 -6.97
N ALA A 165 -26.54 10.59 -6.24
CA ALA A 165 -25.99 11.12 -4.99
C ALA A 165 -25.81 10.01 -3.94
N ARG A 166 -26.85 9.18 -3.76
CA ARG A 166 -26.82 8.04 -2.83
C ARG A 166 -25.76 7.02 -3.20
N LYS A 167 -25.61 6.74 -4.49
CA LYS A 167 -24.53 5.90 -5.00
C LYS A 167 -23.18 6.47 -4.60
N LEU A 168 -22.88 7.73 -4.91
CA LEU A 168 -21.59 8.34 -4.58
C LEU A 168 -21.28 8.29 -3.07
N GLU A 169 -22.28 8.55 -2.23
CA GLU A 169 -22.17 8.44 -0.77
C GLU A 169 -21.75 7.03 -0.34
N LEU A 170 -22.43 5.99 -0.84
CA LEU A 170 -22.09 4.60 -0.53
C LEU A 170 -20.73 4.20 -1.12
N GLN A 171 -20.43 4.62 -2.36
CA GLN A 171 -19.14 4.33 -2.98
C GLN A 171 -17.97 4.92 -2.16
N GLY A 172 -18.15 6.08 -1.55
CA GLY A 172 -17.17 6.70 -0.66
C GLY A 172 -16.87 5.91 0.62
N GLN A 173 -17.69 4.93 0.97
CA GLN A 173 -17.51 4.05 2.14
C GLN A 173 -16.79 2.74 1.76
N ILE A 174 -16.60 2.47 0.47
CA ILE A 174 -15.91 1.26 0.02
C ILE A 174 -14.40 1.41 0.24
N TYR A 175 -13.82 0.40 0.87
CA TYR A 175 -12.39 0.22 0.98
C TYR A 175 -11.83 -0.50 -0.25
N THR A 176 -10.64 -0.07 -0.64
CA THR A 176 -9.80 -0.73 -1.63
C THR A 176 -8.39 -0.85 -1.08
N VAL A 177 -7.59 -1.77 -1.62
CA VAL A 177 -6.16 -1.85 -1.29
C VAL A 177 -5.47 -0.49 -1.52
N GLY A 178 -5.83 0.20 -2.61
CA GLY A 178 -5.32 1.53 -2.91
C GLY A 178 -5.69 2.57 -1.85
N ARG A 179 -6.94 2.55 -1.36
CA ARG A 179 -7.37 3.43 -0.25
C ARG A 179 -6.60 3.15 1.02
N ILE A 180 -6.47 1.88 1.41
CA ILE A 180 -5.69 1.48 2.60
C ILE A 180 -4.25 1.98 2.48
N ALA A 181 -3.60 1.79 1.32
CA ALA A 181 -2.25 2.28 1.10
C ALA A 181 -2.15 3.82 1.17
N ARG A 182 -3.10 4.55 0.58
CA ARG A 182 -3.14 6.03 0.67
C ARG A 182 -3.33 6.53 2.09
N GLU A 183 -4.24 5.94 2.85
CA GLU A 183 -4.46 6.29 4.26
C GLU A 183 -3.20 6.01 5.08
N SER A 184 -2.56 4.86 4.85
CA SER A 184 -1.30 4.49 5.50
C SER A 184 -0.19 5.50 5.22
N ILE A 185 -0.02 5.90 3.96
CA ILE A 185 0.99 6.89 3.55
C ILE A 185 0.66 8.27 4.09
N ALA A 186 -0.62 8.68 4.10
CA ALA A 186 -1.03 9.95 4.70
C ALA A 186 -0.63 10.03 6.17
N THR A 187 -0.87 8.97 6.94
CA THR A 187 -0.46 8.89 8.34
C THR A 187 1.05 8.95 8.48
N LEU A 188 1.79 8.15 7.70
CA LEU A 188 3.26 8.14 7.70
C LEU A 188 3.84 9.54 7.47
N LEU A 189 3.33 10.28 6.47
CA LEU A 189 3.79 11.61 6.12
C LEU A 189 3.36 12.70 7.11
N SER A 190 2.37 12.43 7.96
CA SER A 190 1.91 13.36 8.99
C SER A 190 2.63 13.16 10.33
N SER A 191 3.31 12.01 10.50
CA SER A 191 4.05 11.66 11.73
C SER A 191 5.54 12.00 11.68
N GLY A 192 6.07 12.46 10.54
CA GLY A 192 7.47 12.84 10.35
C GLY A 192 7.61 14.29 9.92
#